data_AF-A0A0F7N1A0-F1
#
_entry.id   AF-A0A0F7N1A0-F1
#
_cell.length_a   1.000
_cell.length_b   1.000
_cell.length_c   1.000
_cell.angle_alpha   90.00
_cell.angle_beta   90.00
_cell.angle_gamma   90.00
#
_symmetry.space_group_name_H-M   'P 1'
#
loop_
_entity.id
_entity.type
_entity.pdbx_description
1 polymer ?
#
loop_
_entity_poly.entity_id
_entity_poly.type
_entity_poly.pdbx_seq_one_letter_code
_entity_poly.pdbx_strand_id
1 'polypeptide(L)'
;MLTPGREVEVTLVKQLRPGLSYPAVVIRDDGNHAVVRAPWAGPKERDAGYVRFEQGDVWTEHFWRDRWYSVKEIQAADGRIKGWYCDVARPARVEEDRVTVHDLELDLWLSGDRQTLLRLDEDEFVASGLPERDPGTAARARAALDELEELARAGLDELLAA
;
A
#
# COMPACT_ATOMS: atom_id res chain seq x y z
N MET A 1 7.85 10.67 -15.25
CA MET A 1 7.69 11.17 -13.88
C MET A 1 6.36 11.87 -13.80
N LEU A 2 5.65 11.73 -12.68
CA LEU A 2 4.39 12.41 -12.41
C LEU A 2 4.62 13.89 -12.12
N THR A 3 3.61 14.72 -12.42
CA THR A 3 3.67 16.15 -12.14
C THR A 3 2.92 16.48 -10.85
N PRO A 4 3.58 17.07 -9.82
CA PRO A 4 2.92 17.46 -8.57
C PRO A 4 1.68 18.34 -8.79
N GLY A 5 0.63 18.08 -8.01
CA GLY A 5 -0.65 18.78 -8.07
C GLY A 5 -1.58 18.33 -9.21
N ARG A 6 -1.15 17.42 -10.09
CA ARG A 6 -2.01 16.81 -11.11
C ARG A 6 -2.75 15.60 -10.56
N GLU A 7 -3.91 15.33 -11.14
CA GLU A 7 -4.61 14.08 -10.92
C GLU A 7 -3.90 12.93 -11.64
N VAL A 8 -3.90 11.76 -11.01
CA VAL A 8 -3.39 10.49 -11.52
C VAL A 8 -4.35 9.38 -11.11
N GLU A 9 -4.54 8.38 -11.96
CA GLU A 9 -5.32 7.19 -11.61
C GLU A 9 -4.42 6.17 -10.92
N VAL A 10 -4.78 5.74 -9.71
CA VAL A 10 -4.15 4.58 -9.05
C VAL A 10 -4.98 3.35 -9.40
N THR A 11 -4.32 2.29 -9.85
CA THR A 11 -4.93 1.00 -10.19
C THR A 11 -4.26 -0.13 -9.43
N LEU A 12 -5.02 -0.75 -8.54
CA LEU A 12 -4.64 -1.94 -7.79
C LEU A 12 -5.13 -3.18 -8.54
N VAL A 13 -4.19 -3.99 -9.04
CA VAL A 13 -4.48 -5.24 -9.75
C VAL A 13 -4.35 -6.40 -8.77
N LYS A 14 -5.48 -7.04 -8.46
CA LYS A 14 -5.54 -8.26 -7.64
C LYS A 14 -5.75 -9.50 -8.50
N GLN A 15 -5.29 -10.66 -8.02
CA GLN A 15 -5.45 -11.92 -8.74
C GLN A 15 -6.78 -12.59 -8.40
N LEU A 16 -7.14 -12.63 -7.13
CA LEU A 16 -8.26 -13.42 -6.63
C LEU A 16 -9.59 -12.66 -6.58
N ARG A 17 -9.53 -11.34 -6.66
CA ARG A 17 -10.68 -10.45 -6.50
C ARG A 17 -10.61 -9.33 -7.54
N PRO A 18 -11.73 -8.67 -7.87
CA PRO A 18 -11.69 -7.48 -8.69
C PRO A 18 -10.71 -6.46 -8.12
N GLY A 19 -9.90 -5.88 -9.00
CA GLY A 19 -9.04 -4.75 -8.66
C GLY A 19 -9.85 -3.50 -8.31
N LEU A 20 -9.15 -2.44 -7.94
CA LEU A 20 -9.73 -1.13 -7.64
C LEU A 20 -8.96 -0.05 -8.39
N SER A 21 -9.69 0.87 -9.02
CA SER A 21 -9.12 2.07 -9.62
C SER A 21 -9.77 3.32 -9.04
N TYR A 22 -8.97 4.33 -8.73
CA TYR A 22 -9.44 5.57 -8.11
C TYR A 22 -8.52 6.76 -8.46
N PRO A 23 -9.07 7.98 -8.51
CA PRO A 23 -8.26 9.17 -8.70
C PRO A 23 -7.49 9.53 -7.43
N ALA A 24 -6.27 10.03 -7.62
CA ALA A 24 -5.41 10.57 -6.58
C ALA A 24 -4.74 11.86 -7.06
N VAL A 25 -4.27 12.70 -6.14
CA VAL A 25 -3.48 13.89 -6.47
C VAL A 25 -2.01 13.60 -6.22
N VAL A 26 -1.16 13.86 -7.20
CA VAL A 26 0.29 13.69 -7.10
C VAL A 26 0.85 14.69 -6.08
N ILE A 27 1.58 14.18 -5.09
CA ILE A 27 2.31 14.99 -4.11
C ILE A 27 3.76 15.20 -4.57
N ARG A 28 4.45 14.12 -4.94
CA ARG A 28 5.80 14.16 -5.51
C ARG A 28 6.11 12.91 -6.33
N ASP A 29 7.12 13.01 -7.17
CA ASP A 29 7.78 11.88 -7.83
C ASP A 29 9.23 12.27 -8.06
N ASP A 30 10.18 11.50 -7.52
CA ASP A 30 11.63 11.73 -7.69
C ASP A 30 12.26 10.82 -8.75
N GLY A 31 11.43 10.04 -9.45
CA GLY A 31 11.87 9.11 -10.48
C GLY A 31 11.97 7.68 -9.98
N ASN A 32 12.13 7.44 -8.68
CA ASN A 32 12.02 6.11 -8.07
C ASN A 32 10.76 6.00 -7.20
N HIS A 33 10.52 6.98 -6.33
CA HIS A 33 9.44 7.03 -5.37
C HIS A 33 8.39 8.08 -5.79
N ALA A 34 7.18 7.59 -6.06
CA ALA A 34 6.01 8.40 -6.32
C ALA A 34 5.09 8.43 -5.08
N VAL A 35 4.65 9.62 -4.71
CA VAL A 35 3.73 9.83 -3.59
C VAL A 35 2.47 10.51 -4.11
N VAL A 36 1.32 9.96 -3.76
CA VAL A 36 0.00 10.50 -4.12
C VAL A 36 -0.87 10.61 -2.88
N ARG A 37 -1.93 11.41 -2.96
CA ARG A 37 -2.92 11.57 -1.89
C ARG A 37 -4.31 11.33 -2.44
N ALA A 38 -5.05 10.43 -1.82
CA ALA A 38 -6.40 10.06 -2.23
C ALA A 38 -7.35 10.01 -1.02
N PRO A 39 -8.63 10.37 -1.17
CA PRO A 39 -9.64 9.99 -0.19
C PRO A 39 -9.85 8.47 -0.20
N TRP A 40 -10.32 7.91 0.91
CA TRP A 40 -10.74 6.50 0.96
C TRP A 40 -11.71 6.17 -0.18
N ALA A 41 -11.31 5.23 -1.04
CA ALA A 41 -12.03 4.85 -2.26
C ALA A 41 -12.99 3.65 -2.08
N GLY A 42 -13.11 3.13 -0.86
CA GLY A 42 -13.96 1.99 -0.54
C GLY A 42 -15.39 2.35 -0.13
N PRO A 43 -16.13 1.42 0.50
CA PRO A 43 -17.48 1.68 0.99
C PRO A 43 -17.49 2.75 2.10
N LYS A 44 -18.68 3.23 2.46
CA LYS A 44 -18.87 4.26 3.49
C LYS A 44 -18.11 3.96 4.78
N GLU A 45 -18.12 2.69 5.17
CA GLU A 45 -17.41 2.16 6.32
C GLU A 45 -16.97 0.73 6.01
N ARG A 46 -15.76 0.37 6.43
CA ARG A 46 -15.25 -1.00 6.47
C ARG A 46 -14.53 -1.22 7.78
N ASP A 47 -15.07 -2.08 8.63
CA ASP A 47 -14.40 -2.56 9.83
C ASP A 47 -13.53 -3.78 9.47
N ALA A 48 -12.21 -3.65 9.63
CA ALA A 48 -11.26 -4.72 9.38
C ALA A 48 -10.86 -5.46 10.67
N GLY A 49 -11.46 -5.12 11.82
CA GLY A 49 -11.16 -5.71 13.14
C GLY A 49 -9.96 -5.08 13.84
N TYR A 50 -8.93 -4.66 13.10
CA TYR A 50 -7.76 -3.94 13.63
C TYR A 50 -7.83 -2.42 13.38
N VAL A 51 -8.65 -1.98 12.42
CA VAL A 51 -8.93 -0.59 12.12
C VAL A 51 -10.27 -0.48 11.40
N ARG A 52 -10.91 0.69 11.52
CA ARG A 52 -12.09 1.05 10.73
C ARG A 52 -11.71 2.08 9.67
N PHE A 53 -11.94 1.76 8.40
CA PHE A 53 -11.80 2.69 7.28
C PHE A 53 -13.14 3.34 6.98
N GLU A 54 -13.14 4.65 6.76
CA GLU A 54 -14.36 5.45 6.72
C GLU A 54 -14.27 6.54 5.66
N GLN A 55 -15.42 6.96 5.14
CA GLN A 55 -15.48 8.21 4.37
C GLN A 55 -14.92 9.38 5.19
N GLY A 56 -14.05 10.16 4.56
CA GLY A 56 -13.31 11.24 5.22
C GLY A 56 -11.88 10.84 5.60
N ASP A 57 -11.55 9.55 5.62
CA ASP A 57 -10.15 9.14 5.69
C ASP A 57 -9.41 9.57 4.43
N VAL A 58 -8.17 10.03 4.61
CA VAL A 58 -7.28 10.45 3.54
C VAL A 58 -5.99 9.65 3.63
N TRP A 59 -5.62 9.08 2.50
CA TRP A 59 -4.49 8.17 2.35
C TRP A 59 -3.38 8.92 1.63
N THR A 60 -2.20 8.96 2.25
CA THR A 60 -0.96 9.35 1.57
C THR A 60 -0.23 8.08 1.19
N GLU A 61 -0.15 7.81 -0.10
CA GLU A 61 0.26 6.51 -0.64
C GLU A 61 1.62 6.63 -1.31
N HIS A 62 2.51 5.73 -0.94
CA HIS A 62 3.92 5.69 -1.33
C HIS A 62 4.18 4.48 -2.22
N PHE A 63 4.67 4.74 -3.43
CA PHE A 63 4.91 3.75 -4.46
C PHE A 63 6.35 3.83 -4.96
N TRP A 64 7.04 2.69 -4.99
CA TRP A 64 8.41 2.60 -5.48
C TRP A 64 8.50 1.76 -6.74
N ARG A 65 9.39 2.15 -7.65
CA ARG A 65 9.69 1.43 -8.89
C ARG A 65 10.70 0.29 -8.71
N ASP A 66 11.36 0.24 -7.56
CA ASP A 66 12.37 -0.75 -7.23
C ASP A 66 12.04 -1.60 -5.99
N ARG A 67 10.99 -1.26 -5.22
CA ARG A 67 10.57 -2.02 -4.04
C ARG A 67 9.35 -2.90 -4.32
N TRP A 68 9.25 -3.98 -3.55
CA TRP A 68 8.20 -4.99 -3.67
C TRP A 68 7.04 -4.74 -2.70
N TYR A 69 6.74 -3.47 -2.46
CA TYR A 69 5.64 -3.05 -1.61
C TYR A 69 5.25 -1.60 -1.89
N SER A 70 4.11 -1.22 -1.32
CA SER A 70 3.66 0.16 -1.20
C SER A 70 3.18 0.42 0.23
N VAL A 71 3.30 1.66 0.71
CA VAL A 71 2.93 2.04 2.08
C VAL A 71 1.90 3.16 2.03
N LYS A 72 0.80 3.03 2.78
CA LYS A 72 -0.27 4.03 2.84
C LYS A 72 -0.43 4.51 4.26
N GLU A 73 -0.07 5.76 4.50
CA GLU A 73 -0.38 6.45 5.74
C GLU A 73 -1.84 6.89 5.71
N ILE A 74 -2.59 6.52 6.75
CA ILE A 74 -4.03 6.76 6.83
C ILE A 74 -4.30 7.81 7.89
N GLN A 75 -4.85 8.94 7.46
CA GLN A 75 -5.27 10.03 8.32
C GLN A 75 -6.80 10.06 8.39
N ALA A 76 -7.35 10.11 9.60
CA ALA A 76 -8.77 10.30 9.85
C ALA A 76 -9.22 11.72 9.48
N ALA A 77 -10.54 11.92 9.35
CA ALA A 77 -11.12 13.23 9.04
C ALA A 77 -10.76 14.35 10.06
N ASP A 78 -10.44 13.97 11.31
CA ASP A 78 -10.00 14.89 12.37
C ASP A 78 -8.48 15.17 12.34
N GLY A 79 -7.75 14.59 11.40
CA GLY A 79 -6.30 14.74 11.24
C GLY A 79 -5.46 13.72 12.01
N ARG A 80 -6.06 12.84 12.82
CA ARG A 80 -5.33 11.81 13.55
C ARG A 80 -4.85 10.69 12.63
N ILE A 81 -3.61 10.25 12.80
CA ILE A 81 -3.10 9.05 12.10
C ILE A 81 -3.78 7.81 12.67
N LYS A 82 -4.47 7.05 11.81
CA LYS A 82 -5.05 5.75 12.13
C LYS A 82 -4.00 4.65 12.10
N GLY A 83 -3.04 4.75 11.18
CA GLY A 83 -1.93 3.82 11.03
C GLY A 83 -1.38 3.80 9.60
N TRP A 84 -0.58 2.78 9.32
CA TRP A 84 0.01 2.50 8.01
C TRP A 84 -0.43 1.13 7.53
N TYR A 85 -1.00 1.10 6.33
CA TYR A 85 -1.32 -0.13 5.61
C TYR A 85 -0.28 -0.34 4.53
N CYS A 86 0.39 -1.50 4.51
CA CYS A 86 1.45 -1.80 3.56
C CYS A 86 1.05 -3.01 2.73
N ASP A 87 1.00 -2.86 1.41
CA ASP A 87 0.71 -3.97 0.50
C ASP A 87 2.03 -4.52 -0.03
N VAL A 88 2.24 -5.82 0.08
CA VAL A 88 3.28 -6.51 -0.67
C VAL A 88 2.81 -6.63 -2.11
N ALA A 89 3.64 -6.13 -3.02
CA ALA A 89 3.29 -5.99 -4.42
C ALA A 89 4.50 -6.12 -5.33
N ARG A 90 4.27 -6.22 -6.63
CA ARG A 90 5.36 -5.98 -7.60
C ARG A 90 5.71 -4.49 -7.59
N PRO A 91 6.95 -4.12 -7.98
CA PRO A 91 7.33 -2.73 -8.12
C PRO A 91 6.34 -1.95 -9.00
N ALA A 92 6.02 -0.74 -8.56
CA ALA A 92 4.98 0.06 -9.16
C ALA A 92 5.35 0.45 -10.60
N ARG A 93 4.41 0.27 -11.52
CA ARG A 93 4.50 0.84 -12.86
C ARG A 93 3.88 2.22 -12.83
N VAL A 94 4.71 3.25 -13.03
CA VAL A 94 4.29 4.65 -12.99
C VAL A 94 4.43 5.28 -14.37
N GLU A 95 3.31 5.70 -14.94
CA GLU A 95 3.17 6.37 -16.23
C GLU A 95 2.82 7.85 -16.01
N GLU A 96 2.45 8.61 -17.05
CA GLU A 96 2.17 10.05 -16.92
C GLU A 96 0.88 10.34 -16.13
N ASP A 97 -0.13 9.50 -16.28
CA ASP A 97 -1.49 9.65 -15.74
C ASP A 97 -1.96 8.44 -14.92
N ARG A 98 -1.09 7.43 -14.73
CA ARG A 98 -1.45 6.20 -14.01
C ARG A 98 -0.32 5.65 -13.15
N VAL A 99 -0.68 5.16 -11.96
CA VAL A 99 0.12 4.27 -11.11
C VAL A 99 -0.56 2.90 -11.11
N THR A 100 0.15 1.84 -11.50
CA THR A 100 -0.36 0.46 -11.45
C THR A 100 0.48 -0.37 -10.50
N VAL A 101 -0.19 -1.05 -9.57
CA VAL A 101 0.43 -1.92 -8.57
C VAL A 101 -0.22 -3.29 -8.65
N HIS A 102 0.61 -4.33 -8.77
CA HIS A 102 0.15 -5.72 -8.79
C HIS A 102 0.34 -6.32 -7.41
N ASP A 103 -0.77 -6.51 -6.72
CA ASP A 103 -0.89 -7.07 -5.38
C ASP A 103 -0.40 -8.53 -5.35
N LEU A 104 0.26 -8.91 -4.25
CA LEU A 104 0.79 -10.26 -4.02
C LEU A 104 0.16 -10.92 -2.79
N GLU A 105 -1.02 -10.45 -2.37
CA GLU A 105 -1.92 -11.00 -1.35
C GLU A 105 -1.31 -11.11 0.05
N LEU A 106 -0.20 -10.41 0.33
CA LEU A 106 0.37 -10.26 1.67
C LEU A 106 0.33 -8.79 2.06
N ASP A 107 -0.09 -8.51 3.29
CA ASP A 107 -0.20 -7.15 3.79
C ASP A 107 0.40 -7.02 5.20
N LEU A 108 0.72 -5.79 5.59
CA LEU A 108 1.17 -5.44 6.94
C LEU A 108 0.40 -4.23 7.45
N TRP A 109 -0.05 -4.29 8.70
CA TRP A 109 -0.67 -3.17 9.40
C TRP A 109 0.20 -2.71 10.58
N LEU A 110 0.41 -1.40 10.68
CA LEU A 110 0.96 -0.74 11.88
C LEU A 110 -0.03 0.30 12.39
N SER A 111 -0.48 0.19 13.64
CA SER A 111 -1.39 1.16 14.25
C SER A 111 -0.76 2.55 14.40
N GLY A 112 -1.58 3.60 14.41
CA GLY A 112 -1.11 4.99 14.51
C GLY A 112 -0.34 5.33 15.79
N ASP A 113 -0.57 4.59 16.87
CA ASP A 113 0.22 4.66 18.12
C ASP A 113 1.47 3.77 18.11
N ARG A 114 1.70 3.05 17.00
CA ARG A 114 2.82 2.14 16.75
C ARG A 114 2.94 0.99 17.76
N GLN A 115 1.87 0.66 18.48
CA GLN A 115 1.86 -0.43 19.46
C GLN A 115 1.40 -1.76 18.88
N THR A 116 0.66 -1.75 17.77
CA THR A 116 0.10 -2.94 17.14
C THR A 116 0.67 -3.10 15.74
N LEU A 117 1.39 -4.20 15.53
CA LEU A 117 1.99 -4.59 14.25
C LEU A 117 1.47 -5.98 13.88
N LEU A 118 0.83 -6.10 12.71
CA LEU A 118 0.17 -7.32 12.26
C LEU A 118 0.59 -7.66 10.84
N ARG A 119 0.99 -8.91 10.61
CA ARG A 119 0.97 -9.52 9.27
C ARG A 119 -0.47 -9.93 8.96
N LEU A 120 -0.89 -9.71 7.73
CA LEU A 120 -2.24 -9.93 7.26
C LEU A 120 -2.22 -10.79 6.00
N ASP A 121 -3.33 -11.46 5.76
CA ASP A 121 -3.66 -12.20 4.54
C ASP A 121 -2.68 -13.35 4.16
N GLU A 122 -1.95 -13.90 5.15
CA GLU A 122 -1.01 -15.03 4.91
C GLU A 122 -1.72 -16.30 4.40
N ASP A 123 -2.97 -16.53 4.81
CA ASP A 123 -3.80 -17.61 4.33
C ASP A 123 -4.33 -17.36 2.92
N GLU A 124 -4.75 -16.14 2.58
CA GLU A 124 -5.06 -15.76 1.18
C GLU A 124 -3.84 -15.91 0.26
N PHE A 125 -2.65 -15.53 0.71
CA PHE A 125 -1.41 -15.72 -0.04
C PHE A 125 -1.16 -17.18 -0.39
N VAL A 126 -1.33 -18.10 0.58
CA VAL A 126 -1.21 -19.54 0.32
C VAL A 126 -2.35 -20.02 -0.58
N ALA A 127 -3.59 -19.61 -0.32
CA ALA A 127 -4.75 -20.01 -1.10
C ALA A 127 -4.72 -19.49 -2.55
N SER A 128 -3.96 -18.43 -2.82
CA SER A 128 -3.79 -17.87 -4.17
C SER A 128 -3.12 -18.83 -5.17
N GLY A 129 -2.43 -19.86 -4.67
CA GLY A 129 -1.61 -20.76 -5.48
C GLY A 129 -0.35 -20.09 -6.04
N LEU A 130 -0.03 -18.85 -5.62
CA LEU A 130 1.20 -18.16 -6.01
C LEU A 130 2.47 -18.93 -5.58
N PRO A 131 2.55 -19.50 -4.36
CA PRO A 131 3.73 -20.29 -3.95
C PRO A 131 4.04 -21.46 -4.89
N GLU A 132 3.01 -22.13 -5.42
CA GLU A 132 3.15 -23.28 -6.32
C GLU A 132 3.37 -22.83 -7.78
N ARG A 133 2.61 -21.83 -8.24
CA ARG A 133 2.62 -21.36 -9.63
C ARG A 133 3.89 -20.58 -9.96
N ASP A 134 4.39 -19.76 -9.04
CA ASP A 134 5.59 -18.95 -9.21
C ASP A 134 6.35 -18.81 -7.87
N PRO A 135 7.13 -19.85 -7.50
CA PRO A 135 7.87 -19.87 -6.24
C PRO A 135 8.87 -18.71 -6.10
N GLY A 136 9.39 -18.20 -7.21
CA GLY A 136 10.35 -17.09 -7.22
C GLY A 136 9.69 -15.76 -6.83
N THR A 137 8.52 -15.47 -7.40
CA THR A 137 7.72 -14.30 -6.98
C THR A 137 7.24 -14.46 -5.54
N ALA A 138 6.81 -15.66 -5.13
CA ALA A 138 6.39 -15.94 -3.77
C ALA A 138 7.51 -15.70 -2.74
N ALA A 139 8.74 -16.10 -3.05
CA ALA A 139 9.90 -15.85 -2.19
C ALA A 139 10.18 -14.34 -2.04
N ARG A 140 10.06 -13.57 -3.13
CA ARG A 140 10.20 -12.10 -3.07
C ARG A 140 9.10 -11.43 -2.25
N ALA A 141 7.87 -11.90 -2.37
CA ALA A 141 6.75 -11.40 -1.58
C ALA A 141 6.98 -11.60 -0.07
N ARG A 142 7.42 -12.80 0.33
CA ARG A 142 7.76 -13.09 1.72
C ARG A 142 8.92 -12.23 2.24
N ALA A 143 9.99 -12.09 1.46
CA ALA A 143 11.12 -11.24 1.82
C ALA A 143 10.73 -9.76 1.95
N ALA A 144 9.83 -9.27 1.08
CA ALA A 144 9.29 -7.91 1.16
C ALA A 144 8.42 -7.70 2.41
N LEU A 145 7.64 -8.71 2.82
CA LEU A 145 6.89 -8.66 4.09
C LEU A 145 7.83 -8.62 5.30
N ASP A 146 8.88 -9.44 5.28
CA ASP A 146 9.91 -9.44 6.33
C ASP A 146 10.61 -8.07 6.42
N GLU A 147 11.01 -7.50 5.28
CA GLU A 147 11.60 -6.16 5.20
C GLU A 147 10.65 -5.08 5.75
N LEU A 148 9.37 -5.11 5.36
CA LEU A 148 8.37 -4.16 5.86
C LEU A 148 8.20 -4.26 7.38
N GLU A 149 8.21 -5.47 7.94
CA GLU A 149 8.10 -5.64 9.38
C GLU A 149 9.32 -5.06 10.12
N GLU A 150 10.52 -5.28 9.60
CA GLU A 150 11.75 -4.69 10.15
C GLU A 150 11.70 -3.16 10.09
N LEU A 151 11.31 -2.59 8.95
CA LEU A 151 11.13 -1.14 8.77
C LEU A 151 10.06 -0.58 9.70
N ALA A 152 8.93 -1.26 9.87
CA ALA A 152 7.86 -0.85 10.78
C ALA A 152 8.33 -0.83 12.24
N ARG A 153 9.17 -1.79 12.64
CA ARG A 153 9.77 -1.84 13.99
C ARG A 153 10.82 -0.76 14.21
N ALA A 154 11.58 -0.41 13.18
CA ALA A 154 12.58 0.66 13.22
C ALA A 154 11.95 2.07 13.15
N GLY A 155 10.78 2.19 12.52
CA GLY A 155 10.09 3.43 12.23
C GLY A 155 10.06 3.72 10.72
N LEU A 156 8.88 4.03 10.20
CA LEU A 156 8.68 4.27 8.76
C LEU A 156 9.07 5.69 8.32
N ASP A 157 9.34 6.62 9.25
CA ASP A 157 9.49 8.05 8.93
C ASP A 157 10.62 8.30 7.91
N GLU A 158 11.76 7.62 8.04
CA GLU A 158 12.88 7.75 7.10
C GLU A 158 12.54 7.18 5.71
N LEU A 159 11.85 6.03 5.66
CA LEU A 159 11.41 5.40 4.40
C LEU A 159 10.47 6.33 3.62
N LEU A 160 9.52 6.97 4.31
CA LEU A 160 8.49 7.80 3.70
C LEU A 160 9.00 9.19 3.29
N ALA A 161 10.04 9.68 3.96
CA ALA A 161 10.71 10.94 3.64
C ALA A 161 11.68 10.83 2.45
N ALA A 162 12.20 9.63 2.18
CA ALA A 162 13.22 9.36 1.16
C ALA A 162 12.74 9.53 -0.28
#